data_AF-I1LTD1-F1
#
_entry.id   AF-I1LTD1-F1
#
_cell.length_a   1.000
_cell.length_b   1.000
_cell.length_c   1.000
_cell.angle_alpha   90.00
_cell.angle_beta   90.00
_cell.angle_gamma   90.00
#
_symmetry.space_group_name_H-M   'P 1'
#
loop_
_entity.id
_entity.type
_entity.pdbx_description
1 polymer ?
#
loop_
_entity_poly.entity_id
_entity_poly.type
_entity_poly.pdbx_seq_one_letter_code
_entity_poly.pdbx_strand_id
1 'polypeptide(L)'
;MANPILSFLLLALLCILALAHADSHFEGFEAEDDDDLEDSSIDPASLRSPPLSDPTPLTTDPTPQPPASDLPKSPPATTFDFWDDEEFEGVPVEHPAPEPPSDPKSPENSTTTQTPPTLTPPRSFTVEIVCGSFLIMFAINYFTGKRENENIALSWAAQFAAKDSIFEKNFSLLGIGDGGEEAPLLLKEGQTTFKFYASGRRYCQGLLATLELKSRHDLIARIYNMIVPCRDEIAFEVYMNDDAMDHVVFAMAKKKAAKAMHKDVRDLQRFATLLSPPTATASARKWVADDLAVISESKEVANDFITDAVIDQVFGEKAFEKFGKGLISLHFSDQHPGIHKKVLLFKFVLPAAKNMADMTRLVALVPYYIDLIGRYKLSSQARSKTEAARQKAAVEAQKELRNAQQEAMQRRKAERKKMVEEAEAKLSAEAIRKKEAKERARQMKKAMPRMKMARGA
;
A
#
# COMPACT_ATOMS: atom_id res chain seq x y z
N MET A 1 8.98 -29.16 -26.63
CA MET A 1 8.67 -27.74 -26.82
C MET A 1 9.80 -26.95 -26.19
N ALA A 2 10.68 -26.33 -26.99
CA ALA A 2 11.80 -25.54 -26.48
C ALA A 2 11.25 -24.35 -25.66
N ASN A 3 11.76 -24.15 -24.45
CA ASN A 3 11.30 -23.09 -23.57
C ASN A 3 11.61 -21.74 -24.24
N PRO A 4 10.62 -20.89 -24.59
CA PRO A 4 10.88 -19.59 -25.22
C PRO A 4 11.80 -18.71 -24.36
N ILE A 5 11.77 -18.93 -23.04
CA ILE A 5 12.62 -18.26 -22.05
C ILE A 5 14.10 -18.61 -22.22
N LEU A 6 14.44 -19.86 -22.58
CA LEU A 6 15.82 -20.26 -22.82
C LEU A 6 16.35 -19.60 -24.10
N SER A 7 15.50 -19.48 -25.13
CA SER A 7 15.83 -18.73 -26.34
C SER A 7 16.05 -17.25 -26.05
N PHE A 8 15.27 -16.66 -25.13
CA PHE A 8 15.44 -15.26 -24.71
C PHE A 8 16.73 -15.03 -23.92
N LEU A 9 17.06 -15.90 -22.97
CA LEU A 9 18.32 -15.82 -22.24
C LEU A 9 19.52 -15.99 -23.17
N LEU A 10 19.44 -16.91 -24.13
CA LEU A 10 20.49 -17.10 -25.12
C LEU A 10 20.66 -15.86 -26.02
N LEU A 11 19.55 -15.24 -26.45
CA LEU A 11 19.59 -14.03 -27.28
C LEU A 11 20.13 -12.82 -26.49
N ALA A 12 19.72 -12.65 -25.23
CA ALA A 12 20.23 -11.60 -24.36
C ALA A 12 21.72 -11.80 -24.06
N LEU A 13 22.15 -13.03 -23.77
CA LEU A 13 23.56 -13.37 -23.59
C LEU A 13 24.35 -13.12 -24.87
N LEU A 14 23.82 -13.48 -26.04
CA LEU A 14 24.43 -13.16 -27.33
C LEU A 14 24.55 -11.65 -27.57
N CYS A 15 23.55 -10.86 -27.17
CA CYS A 15 23.61 -9.40 -27.29
C CYS A 15 24.66 -8.80 -26.35
N ILE A 16 24.73 -9.27 -25.10
CA ILE A 16 25.76 -8.85 -24.13
C ILE A 16 27.15 -9.22 -24.63
N LEU A 17 27.32 -10.44 -25.16
CA LEU A 17 28.58 -10.87 -25.76
C LEU A 17 28.93 -10.03 -26.99
N ALA A 18 27.97 -9.72 -27.87
CA ALA A 18 28.21 -8.88 -29.04
C ALA A 18 28.58 -7.44 -28.66
N LEU A 19 27.97 -6.88 -27.61
CA LEU A 19 28.33 -5.57 -27.05
C LEU A 19 29.73 -5.61 -26.41
N ALA A 20 30.05 -6.66 -25.66
CA ALA A 20 31.37 -6.84 -25.05
C ALA A 20 32.49 -7.07 -26.07
N HIS A 21 32.19 -7.63 -27.25
CA HIS A 21 33.17 -7.76 -28.35
C HIS A 21 33.28 -6.51 -29.22
N ALA A 22 32.31 -5.57 -29.14
CA ALA A 22 32.34 -4.33 -29.89
C ALA A 22 33.14 -3.22 -29.18
N ASP A 23 33.27 -3.28 -27.85
CA ASP A 23 34.02 -2.33 -27.04
C ASP A 23 35.21 -2.99 -26.34
N SER A 24 36.30 -3.23 -27.06
CA SER A 24 37.60 -3.61 -26.48
C SER A 24 38.60 -2.45 -26.40
N HIS A 25 38.13 -1.19 -26.24
CA HIS A 25 39.01 -0.01 -26.23
C HIS A 25 38.57 1.11 -25.26
N PHE A 26 38.08 0.79 -24.06
CA PHE A 26 37.95 1.81 -23.02
C PHE A 26 38.74 1.42 -21.76
N GLU A 27 39.94 1.98 -21.69
CA GLU A 27 40.91 1.90 -20.62
C GLU A 27 40.84 3.21 -19.82
N GLY A 28 40.61 3.12 -18.51
CA GLY A 28 40.80 4.24 -17.58
C GLY A 28 39.55 4.67 -16.81
N PHE A 29 39.31 4.03 -15.65
CA PHE A 29 39.24 4.75 -14.37
C PHE A 29 39.30 3.74 -13.21
N GLU A 30 40.52 3.50 -12.71
CA GLU A 30 40.73 3.12 -11.31
C GLU A 30 40.62 4.39 -10.48
N ALA A 31 39.79 4.38 -9.44
CA ALA A 31 39.97 5.21 -8.26
C ALA A 31 39.22 4.53 -7.10
N GLU A 32 40.01 4.07 -6.15
CA GLU A 32 39.65 3.57 -4.84
C GLU A 32 39.08 4.69 -3.95
N ASP A 33 38.64 4.27 -2.77
CA ASP A 33 38.49 5.05 -1.52
C ASP A 33 37.12 5.66 -1.18
N ASP A 34 36.46 4.89 -0.30
CA ASP A 34 36.12 5.28 1.08
C ASP A 34 34.87 6.11 1.42
N ASP A 35 34.35 5.69 2.58
CA ASP A 35 33.58 6.39 3.61
C ASP A 35 32.04 6.46 3.51
N ASP A 36 31.44 5.56 4.30
CA ASP A 36 30.50 5.86 5.39
C ASP A 36 29.42 6.92 5.14
N LEU A 37 28.17 6.46 4.90
CA LEU A 37 26.99 7.24 5.30
C LEU A 37 25.90 6.33 5.89
N GLU A 38 25.81 6.41 7.22
CA GLU A 38 24.70 5.97 8.05
C GLU A 38 23.44 6.82 7.82
N ASP A 39 22.30 6.13 7.98
CA ASP A 39 21.02 6.57 8.54
C ASP A 39 20.33 7.85 8.01
N SER A 40 19.15 7.65 7.40
CA SER A 40 18.03 8.57 7.54
C SER A 40 16.72 7.82 7.25
N SER A 41 16.21 7.18 8.29
CA SER A 41 14.83 6.68 8.34
C SER A 41 13.81 7.82 8.17
N ILE A 42 12.98 7.72 7.13
CA ILE A 42 11.85 8.64 6.88
C ILE A 42 10.64 8.18 7.71
N ASP A 43 10.25 9.00 8.66
CA ASP A 43 9.13 8.79 9.59
C ASP A 43 7.76 9.04 8.89
N PRO A 44 6.85 8.04 8.80
CA PRO A 44 5.60 8.16 8.05
C PRO A 44 4.49 8.97 8.75
N ALA A 45 4.83 9.83 9.72
CA ALA A 45 3.87 10.65 10.47
C ALA A 45 3.51 12.00 9.81
N SER A 46 4.04 12.30 8.61
CA SER A 46 3.93 13.63 7.97
C SER A 46 2.75 13.81 6.99
N LEU A 47 1.91 12.79 6.78
CA LEU A 47 0.76 12.86 5.86
C LEU A 47 -0.57 12.67 6.61
N ARG A 48 -1.07 13.73 7.27
CA ARG A 48 -2.47 13.80 7.66
C ARG A 48 -3.06 15.20 7.46
N SER A 49 -4.00 15.26 6.52
CA SER A 49 -4.88 16.38 6.19
C SER A 49 -5.88 16.71 7.32
N PRO A 50 -6.40 17.96 7.37
CA PRO A 50 -7.08 18.50 8.55
C PRO A 50 -8.56 18.04 8.68
N PRO A 51 -9.09 17.87 9.90
CA PRO A 51 -10.50 17.53 10.09
C PRO A 51 -11.43 18.76 10.00
N LEU A 52 -12.51 18.59 9.24
CA LEU A 52 -13.68 19.46 9.15
C LEU A 52 -14.32 19.67 10.54
N SER A 53 -14.79 20.88 10.81
CA SER A 53 -15.51 21.25 12.03
C SER A 53 -17.02 21.15 11.78
N ASP A 54 -17.74 20.38 12.59
CA ASP A 54 -19.22 20.43 12.68
C ASP A 54 -19.65 21.19 13.95
N PRO A 55 -20.74 21.99 13.90
CA PRO A 55 -21.12 22.90 14.98
C PRO A 55 -22.19 22.33 15.93
N THR A 56 -22.06 22.63 17.22
CA THR A 56 -23.03 22.31 18.29
C THR A 56 -24.14 23.39 18.39
N PRO A 57 -25.42 23.04 18.62
CA PRO A 57 -26.53 24.00 18.56
C PRO A 57 -26.77 24.74 19.88
N LEU A 58 -27.24 25.99 19.79
CA LEU A 58 -27.77 26.78 20.91
C LEU A 58 -29.19 27.25 20.60
N THR A 59 -30.13 26.78 21.41
CA THR A 59 -31.53 27.15 21.48
C THR A 59 -31.69 28.43 22.31
N THR A 60 -32.28 29.50 21.77
CA THR A 60 -33.52 30.18 22.24
C THR A 60 -33.71 31.57 21.60
N ASP A 61 -34.82 31.67 20.84
CA ASP A 61 -35.80 32.77 20.75
C ASP A 61 -35.46 34.14 20.09
N PRO A 62 -36.47 34.87 19.55
CA PRO A 62 -36.47 35.26 18.14
C PRO A 62 -36.73 36.76 17.89
N THR A 63 -36.85 37.11 16.58
CA THR A 63 -37.50 38.30 15.97
C THR A 63 -36.60 39.55 15.76
N PRO A 64 -36.83 40.37 14.69
CA PRO A 64 -35.93 40.40 13.53
C PRO A 64 -35.59 41.83 13.01
N GLN A 65 -34.83 41.85 11.91
CA GLN A 65 -34.71 42.88 10.84
C GLN A 65 -33.41 43.75 10.79
N PRO A 66 -32.69 43.77 9.63
CA PRO A 66 -31.44 44.51 9.35
C PRO A 66 -31.77 45.86 8.61
N PRO A 67 -30.87 46.65 7.94
CA PRO A 67 -29.47 46.41 7.47
C PRO A 67 -28.50 47.63 7.46
N ALA A 68 -27.28 47.42 6.92
CA ALA A 68 -26.54 48.26 5.93
C ALA A 68 -25.05 48.56 6.25
N SER A 69 -24.22 48.41 5.20
CA SER A 69 -22.91 49.07 4.94
C SER A 69 -21.70 48.65 5.79
N ASP A 70 -20.49 48.35 5.29
CA ASP A 70 -19.80 48.63 4.02
C ASP A 70 -18.69 47.58 3.75
N LEU A 71 -18.46 47.26 2.46
CA LEU A 71 -17.33 46.47 1.94
C LEU A 71 -16.06 47.33 1.78
N PRO A 72 -14.85 46.77 1.98
CA PRO A 72 -13.69 47.18 1.20
C PRO A 72 -12.97 46.02 0.48
N LYS A 73 -12.74 46.29 -0.82
CA LYS A 73 -11.70 45.84 -1.77
C LYS A 73 -10.56 44.92 -1.29
N SER A 74 -10.28 43.95 -2.16
CA SER A 74 -9.09 43.10 -2.28
C SER A 74 -7.76 43.86 -2.38
N PRO A 75 -6.66 43.34 -1.78
CA PRO A 75 -5.28 43.59 -2.19
C PRO A 75 -4.65 42.38 -2.92
N PRO A 76 -3.49 42.59 -3.58
CA PRO A 76 -3.09 41.89 -4.81
C PRO A 76 -2.23 40.64 -4.58
N ALA A 77 -2.02 39.91 -5.69
CA ALA A 77 -1.07 38.83 -5.82
C ALA A 77 0.34 39.25 -5.37
N THR A 78 0.91 38.51 -4.42
CA THR A 78 2.33 38.53 -4.09
C THR A 78 2.92 37.18 -4.47
N THR A 79 3.73 37.25 -5.52
CA THR A 79 4.84 36.38 -5.90
C THR A 79 5.36 35.47 -4.79
N PHE A 80 5.38 34.17 -5.09
CA PHE A 80 6.09 33.15 -4.34
C PHE A 80 7.51 33.05 -4.93
N ASP A 81 8.33 34.05 -4.66
CA ASP A 81 9.78 34.01 -4.88
C ASP A 81 10.43 33.31 -3.68
N PHE A 82 10.72 32.02 -3.83
CA PHE A 82 11.73 31.33 -3.01
C PHE A 82 12.27 30.12 -3.77
N TRP A 83 12.87 30.38 -4.93
CA TRP A 83 13.88 29.54 -5.56
C TRP A 83 14.99 30.50 -5.98
N ASP A 84 16.09 30.44 -5.24
CA ASP A 84 17.30 31.21 -5.56
C ASP A 84 18.08 30.41 -6.60
N ASP A 85 17.88 30.75 -7.87
CA ASP A 85 18.55 30.11 -9.01
C ASP A 85 20.02 30.58 -9.16
N GLU A 86 20.56 31.43 -8.27
CA GLU A 86 21.93 31.97 -8.35
C GLU A 86 22.95 31.32 -7.39
N GLU A 87 22.59 30.33 -6.57
CA GLU A 87 23.53 29.71 -5.59
C GLU A 87 24.40 28.55 -6.16
N PHE A 88 24.32 28.23 -7.46
CA PHE A 88 25.12 27.16 -8.08
C PHE A 88 26.12 27.66 -9.14
N GLU A 89 27.07 28.52 -8.74
CA GLU A 89 28.28 28.82 -9.51
C GLU A 89 29.52 28.22 -8.82
N GLY A 90 29.91 27.01 -9.21
CA GLY A 90 30.99 26.27 -8.55
C GLY A 90 31.81 25.33 -9.41
N VAL A 91 31.86 25.50 -10.73
CA VAL A 91 32.73 24.70 -11.61
C VAL A 91 33.97 25.50 -11.99
N PRO A 92 35.20 25.08 -11.61
CA PRO A 92 36.43 25.79 -11.93
C PRO A 92 36.70 25.80 -13.45
N VAL A 93 36.87 27.00 -14.02
CA VAL A 93 37.41 27.21 -15.36
C VAL A 93 38.94 27.34 -15.23
N GLU A 94 39.68 26.32 -15.65
CA GLU A 94 41.14 26.42 -15.82
C GLU A 94 41.48 27.12 -17.14
N HIS A 95 42.12 28.28 -17.02
CA HIS A 95 42.73 29.03 -18.11
C HIS A 95 44.08 28.39 -18.54
N PRO A 96 44.39 28.31 -19.85
CA PRO A 96 45.67 27.80 -20.32
C PRO A 96 46.76 28.88 -20.22
N ALA A 97 47.92 28.52 -19.67
CA ALA A 97 49.10 29.38 -19.56
C ALA A 97 50.27 28.85 -20.43
N PRO A 98 51.20 29.73 -20.85
CA PRO A 98 51.82 29.70 -22.18
C PRO A 98 53.25 29.13 -22.25
N GLU A 99 53.63 28.66 -23.44
CA GLU A 99 54.99 28.21 -23.82
C GLU A 99 56.06 29.30 -23.73
N PRO A 100 57.35 28.91 -23.56
CA PRO A 100 58.47 29.67 -24.09
C PRO A 100 59.31 28.87 -25.12
N PRO A 101 60.02 29.58 -26.03
CA PRO A 101 60.42 29.07 -27.34
C PRO A 101 61.93 28.88 -27.51
N SER A 102 62.36 28.65 -28.76
CA SER A 102 63.69 28.85 -29.37
C SER A 102 64.60 27.61 -29.46
N ASP A 103 65.31 27.27 -30.55
CA ASP A 103 65.34 27.64 -31.98
C ASP A 103 66.48 26.78 -32.63
N PRO A 104 66.90 26.91 -33.92
CA PRO A 104 66.85 25.79 -34.87
C PRO A 104 68.18 25.53 -35.64
N LYS A 105 68.19 24.52 -36.52
CA LYS A 105 68.99 24.35 -37.76
C LYS A 105 68.85 22.90 -38.24
N SER A 106 68.74 22.51 -39.50
CA SER A 106 68.58 23.14 -40.81
C SER A 106 68.36 21.96 -41.81
N PRO A 107 67.97 22.22 -43.07
CA PRO A 107 66.98 21.43 -43.82
C PRO A 107 67.57 20.57 -44.95
N GLU A 108 66.77 19.69 -45.56
CA GLU A 108 66.72 19.55 -47.03
C GLU A 108 65.59 18.63 -47.54
N ASN A 109 65.03 19.04 -48.70
CA ASN A 109 64.20 18.33 -49.68
C ASN A 109 62.70 18.04 -49.43
N SER A 110 61.91 19.08 -49.67
CA SER A 110 60.92 19.21 -50.76
C SER A 110 60.45 17.92 -51.46
N THR A 111 59.17 17.56 -51.30
CA THR A 111 58.28 17.13 -52.40
C THR A 111 56.82 17.30 -51.98
N THR A 112 56.13 18.17 -52.71
CA THR A 112 54.69 18.46 -52.67
C THR A 112 53.86 17.19 -52.94
N THR A 113 53.03 16.76 -51.98
CA THR A 113 51.92 15.83 -52.26
C THR A 113 50.67 16.24 -51.49
N GLN A 114 49.61 16.41 -52.27
CA GLN A 114 48.25 16.84 -51.94
C GLN A 114 47.63 16.08 -50.76
N THR A 115 47.02 16.81 -49.82
CA THR A 115 46.16 16.25 -48.75
C THR A 115 44.86 15.72 -49.36
N PRO A 116 44.53 14.41 -49.26
CA PRO A 116 43.22 13.90 -49.63
C PRO A 116 42.18 14.26 -48.55
N PRO A 117 40.90 14.39 -48.91
CA PRO A 117 39.84 14.75 -47.98
C PRO A 117 39.69 13.69 -46.89
N THR A 118 39.61 14.12 -45.63
CA THR A 118 39.34 13.27 -44.47
C THR A 118 38.01 12.54 -44.67
N LEU A 119 38.10 11.25 -45.04
CA LEU A 119 36.97 10.34 -45.10
C LEU A 119 36.37 10.20 -43.70
N THR A 120 35.17 10.71 -43.49
CA THR A 120 34.39 10.50 -42.27
C THR A 120 34.27 8.99 -42.01
N PRO A 121 34.62 8.48 -40.82
CA PRO A 121 34.51 7.05 -40.54
C PRO A 121 33.05 6.60 -40.72
N PRO A 122 32.82 5.37 -41.23
CA PRO A 122 31.47 4.84 -41.40
C PRO A 122 30.75 4.85 -40.05
N ARG A 123 29.57 5.47 -39.99
CA ARG A 123 28.71 5.44 -38.79
C ARG A 123 28.33 3.99 -38.51
N SER A 124 28.77 3.45 -37.37
CA SER A 124 28.39 2.12 -36.90
C SER A 124 26.97 2.21 -36.35
N PHE A 125 26.01 1.58 -37.05
CA PHE A 125 24.61 1.45 -36.59
C PHE A 125 24.41 0.27 -35.64
N THR A 126 25.48 -0.36 -35.17
CA THR A 126 25.40 -1.57 -34.33
C THR A 126 24.67 -1.28 -33.02
N VAL A 127 24.98 -0.16 -32.38
CA VAL A 127 24.33 0.24 -31.12
C VAL A 127 22.85 0.53 -31.34
N GLU A 128 22.50 1.22 -32.42
CA GLU A 128 21.13 1.53 -32.81
C GLU A 128 20.32 0.28 -33.15
N ILE A 129 20.92 -0.69 -33.84
CA ILE A 129 20.29 -1.98 -34.15
C ILE A 129 20.04 -2.78 -32.86
N VAL A 130 21.03 -2.84 -31.95
CA VAL A 130 20.88 -3.53 -30.66
C VAL A 130 19.80 -2.84 -29.82
N CYS A 131 19.82 -1.52 -29.70
CA CYS A 131 18.80 -0.75 -28.99
C CYS A 131 17.40 -0.95 -29.60
N GLY A 132 17.28 -0.85 -30.92
CA GLY A 132 16.02 -1.10 -31.63
C GLY A 132 15.50 -2.53 -31.42
N SER A 133 16.38 -3.53 -31.45
CA SER A 133 16.02 -4.93 -31.18
C SER A 133 15.51 -5.13 -29.74
N PHE A 134 16.16 -4.47 -28.77
CA PHE A 134 15.75 -4.49 -27.37
C PHE A 134 14.38 -3.83 -27.17
N LEU A 135 14.14 -2.69 -27.81
CA LEU A 135 12.84 -2.00 -27.77
C LEU A 135 11.72 -2.84 -28.40
N ILE A 136 11.99 -3.50 -29.53
CA ILE A 136 11.04 -4.41 -30.17
C ILE A 136 10.71 -5.58 -29.24
N MET A 137 11.73 -6.19 -28.63
CA MET A 137 11.53 -7.27 -27.66
C MET A 137 10.73 -6.81 -26.43
N PHE A 138 11.04 -5.62 -25.90
CA PHE A 138 10.30 -5.01 -24.81
C PHE A 138 8.82 -4.81 -25.18
N ALA A 139 8.56 -4.27 -26.37
CA ALA A 139 7.19 -4.10 -26.89
C ALA A 139 6.45 -5.43 -27.02
N ILE A 140 7.07 -6.47 -27.60
CA ILE A 140 6.46 -7.80 -27.74
C ILE A 140 6.15 -8.41 -26.38
N ASN A 141 7.06 -8.32 -25.40
CA ASN A 141 6.81 -8.81 -24.05
C ASN A 141 5.68 -8.04 -23.37
N TYR A 142 5.64 -6.71 -23.53
CA TYR A 142 4.57 -5.88 -22.99
C TYR A 142 3.21 -6.33 -23.52
N PHE A 143 3.04 -6.44 -24.84
CA PHE A 143 1.77 -6.85 -25.43
C PHE A 143 1.40 -8.31 -25.10
N THR A 144 2.37 -9.22 -25.08
CA THR A 144 2.13 -10.63 -24.76
C THR A 144 1.76 -10.82 -23.29
N GLY A 145 2.51 -10.19 -22.38
CA GLY A 145 2.26 -10.25 -20.95
C GLY A 145 0.94 -9.59 -20.55
N LYS A 146 0.60 -8.45 -21.18
CA LYS A 146 -0.72 -7.81 -21.03
C LYS A 146 -1.85 -8.75 -21.44
N ARG A 147 -1.75 -9.36 -22.63
CA ARG A 147 -2.77 -10.30 -23.13
C ARG A 147 -2.89 -11.55 -22.25
N GLU A 148 -1.79 -12.05 -21.71
CA GLU A 148 -1.79 -13.20 -20.81
C GLU A 148 -2.53 -12.88 -19.50
N ASN A 149 -2.25 -11.71 -18.90
CA ASN A 149 -2.95 -11.24 -17.70
C ASN A 149 -4.45 -11.05 -17.94
N GLU A 150 -4.82 -10.40 -19.05
CA GLU A 150 -6.22 -10.23 -19.45
C GLU A 150 -6.91 -11.58 -19.66
N ASN A 151 -6.25 -12.53 -20.31
CA ASN A 151 -6.80 -13.87 -20.51
C ASN A 151 -7.01 -14.63 -19.19
N ILE A 152 -6.11 -14.50 -18.21
CA ILE A 152 -6.28 -15.08 -16.87
C ILE A 152 -7.51 -14.48 -16.18
N ALA A 153 -7.64 -13.15 -16.18
CA ALA A 153 -8.76 -12.46 -15.55
C ALA A 153 -10.09 -12.84 -16.22
N LEU A 154 -10.15 -12.84 -17.56
CA LEU A 154 -11.33 -13.25 -18.32
C LEU A 154 -11.69 -14.73 -18.09
N SER A 155 -10.69 -15.62 -17.99
CA SER A 155 -10.93 -17.03 -17.68
C SER A 155 -11.54 -17.22 -16.29
N TRP A 156 -11.09 -16.43 -15.31
CA TRP A 156 -11.66 -16.43 -13.97
C TRP A 156 -13.12 -15.95 -13.99
N ALA A 157 -13.41 -14.84 -14.66
CA ALA A 157 -14.78 -14.32 -14.77
C ALA A 157 -15.69 -15.29 -15.53
N ALA A 158 -15.22 -15.89 -16.62
CA ALA A 158 -15.97 -16.92 -17.35
C ALA A 158 -16.31 -18.14 -16.48
N GLN A 159 -15.39 -18.55 -15.60
CA GLN A 159 -15.61 -19.71 -14.74
C GLN A 159 -16.53 -19.42 -13.54
N PHE A 160 -16.42 -18.24 -12.93
CA PHE A 160 -17.03 -17.96 -11.63
C PHE A 160 -18.10 -16.87 -11.60
N ALA A 161 -18.15 -16.01 -12.61
CA ALA A 161 -19.08 -14.87 -12.70
C ALA A 161 -20.02 -14.91 -13.92
N ALA A 162 -19.77 -15.77 -14.91
CA ALA A 162 -20.64 -15.91 -16.08
C ALA A 162 -21.95 -16.66 -15.75
N LYS A 163 -22.75 -16.94 -16.78
CA LYS A 163 -24.00 -17.67 -16.64
C LYS A 163 -23.79 -19.07 -16.06
N ASP A 164 -24.69 -19.49 -15.17
CA ASP A 164 -24.69 -20.72 -14.39
C ASP A 164 -23.51 -20.90 -13.42
N SER A 165 -22.75 -19.84 -13.16
CA SER A 165 -21.58 -19.87 -12.29
C SER A 165 -21.93 -19.69 -10.80
N ILE A 166 -20.90 -19.76 -9.94
CA ILE A 166 -21.09 -19.64 -8.48
C ILE A 166 -21.67 -18.27 -8.14
N PHE A 167 -21.11 -17.16 -8.63
CA PHE A 167 -21.55 -15.83 -8.18
C PHE A 167 -22.96 -15.48 -8.67
N GLU A 168 -23.31 -15.81 -9.91
CA GLU A 168 -24.66 -15.54 -10.46
C GLU A 168 -25.76 -16.29 -9.69
N LYS A 169 -25.50 -17.53 -9.29
CA LYS A 169 -26.44 -18.31 -8.47
C LYS A 169 -26.62 -17.79 -7.04
N ASN A 170 -25.70 -16.95 -6.57
CA ASN A 170 -25.54 -16.63 -5.16
C ASN A 170 -25.71 -15.13 -4.83
N PHE A 171 -25.67 -14.26 -5.84
CA PHE A 171 -25.76 -12.81 -5.73
C PHE A 171 -26.68 -12.28 -6.83
N SER A 172 -27.50 -11.28 -6.52
CA SER A 172 -28.46 -10.73 -7.48
C SER A 172 -27.88 -9.66 -8.39
N LEU A 173 -26.77 -9.03 -7.98
CA LEU A 173 -26.11 -7.96 -8.72
C LEU A 173 -24.64 -8.32 -8.88
N LEU A 174 -24.18 -8.41 -10.13
CA LEU A 174 -22.81 -8.73 -10.49
C LEU A 174 -22.22 -7.63 -11.40
N GLY A 175 -20.92 -7.40 -11.26
CA GLY A 175 -20.17 -6.48 -12.13
C GLY A 175 -20.34 -5.01 -11.76
N ILE A 176 -19.91 -4.15 -12.69
CA ILE A 176 -19.93 -2.70 -12.53
C ILE A 176 -21.01 -2.15 -13.44
N GLY A 177 -22.19 -1.98 -12.88
CA GLY A 177 -23.35 -1.48 -13.60
C GLY A 177 -24.64 -1.76 -12.86
N ASP A 178 -25.74 -1.39 -13.50
CA ASP A 178 -27.11 -1.56 -13.04
C ASP A 178 -27.66 -2.99 -13.24
N GLY A 179 -26.79 -3.96 -13.54
CA GLY A 179 -27.16 -5.37 -13.73
C GLY A 179 -27.65 -5.73 -15.13
N GLY A 180 -27.45 -4.87 -16.13
CA GLY A 180 -27.66 -5.22 -17.53
C GLY A 180 -26.69 -6.30 -18.04
N GLU A 181 -27.13 -7.15 -18.99
CA GLU A 181 -26.32 -8.23 -19.59
C GLU A 181 -25.04 -7.72 -20.28
N GLU A 182 -24.99 -6.43 -20.62
CA GLU A 182 -23.83 -5.78 -21.25
C GLU A 182 -22.85 -5.14 -20.24
N ALA A 183 -23.17 -5.13 -18.94
CA ALA A 183 -22.31 -4.51 -17.96
C ALA A 183 -20.98 -5.27 -17.83
N PRO A 184 -19.83 -4.57 -17.81
CA PRO A 184 -18.54 -5.22 -17.66
C PRO A 184 -18.47 -5.94 -16.31
N LEU A 185 -18.31 -7.26 -16.35
CA LEU A 185 -18.16 -8.08 -15.13
C LEU A 185 -16.88 -7.72 -14.36
N LEU A 186 -15.82 -7.36 -15.08
CA LEU A 186 -14.52 -7.04 -14.50
C LEU A 186 -14.13 -5.58 -14.76
N LEU A 187 -13.69 -4.90 -13.71
CA LEU A 187 -12.92 -3.67 -13.81
C LEU A 187 -11.47 -4.01 -14.10
N LYS A 188 -10.88 -3.29 -15.04
CA LYS A 188 -9.43 -3.25 -15.18
C LYS A 188 -8.89 -1.98 -14.53
N GLU A 189 -8.29 -2.11 -13.34
CA GLU A 189 -7.67 -1.00 -12.62
C GLU A 189 -6.22 -0.77 -13.07
N GLY A 190 -5.51 -1.84 -13.43
CA GLY A 190 -4.14 -1.80 -13.92
C GLY A 190 -3.83 -2.91 -14.92
N GLN A 191 -2.56 -3.08 -15.29
CA GLN A 191 -2.14 -4.21 -16.15
C GLN A 191 -2.01 -5.53 -15.37
N THR A 192 -1.99 -5.45 -14.05
CA THR A 192 -1.87 -6.56 -13.10
C THR A 192 -3.07 -6.70 -12.19
N THR A 193 -3.87 -5.65 -12.03
CA THR A 193 -4.96 -5.59 -11.05
C THR A 193 -6.31 -5.53 -11.75
N PHE A 194 -7.16 -6.52 -11.47
CA PHE A 194 -8.53 -6.59 -11.95
C PHE A 194 -9.48 -6.73 -10.77
N LYS A 195 -10.63 -6.05 -10.81
CA LYS A 195 -11.62 -6.06 -9.72
C LYS A 195 -12.96 -6.58 -10.19
N PHE A 196 -13.61 -7.37 -9.36
CA PHE A 196 -14.97 -7.88 -9.56
C PHE A 196 -15.82 -7.46 -8.37
N TYR A 197 -17.04 -7.00 -8.65
CA TYR A 197 -17.99 -6.58 -7.63
C TYR A 197 -19.23 -7.48 -7.68
N ALA A 198 -19.74 -7.85 -6.51
CA ALA A 198 -21.01 -8.55 -6.39
C ALA A 198 -21.78 -8.09 -5.14
N SER A 199 -23.11 -8.02 -5.22
CA SER A 199 -23.95 -7.65 -4.08
C SER A 199 -25.34 -8.31 -4.17
N GLY A 200 -26.18 -8.08 -3.15
CA GLY A 200 -27.56 -8.59 -3.13
C GLY A 200 -27.74 -9.97 -2.49
N ARG A 201 -26.80 -10.41 -1.64
CA ARG A 201 -26.96 -11.59 -0.79
C ARG A 201 -27.39 -11.18 0.62
N ARG A 202 -28.30 -11.92 1.26
CA ARG A 202 -28.99 -11.57 2.52
C ARG A 202 -28.11 -11.03 3.66
N TYR A 203 -26.87 -11.49 3.81
CA TYR A 203 -25.97 -11.11 4.91
C TYR A 203 -24.77 -10.25 4.49
N CYS A 204 -24.68 -9.92 3.20
CA CYS A 204 -23.53 -9.26 2.60
C CYS A 204 -23.98 -7.95 1.94
N GLN A 205 -23.39 -6.83 2.36
CA GLN A 205 -23.58 -5.52 1.74
C GLN A 205 -22.97 -5.51 0.33
N GLY A 206 -21.77 -6.07 0.21
CA GLY A 206 -21.05 -6.19 -1.04
C GLY A 206 -19.82 -7.07 -0.91
N LEU A 207 -19.37 -7.59 -2.04
CA LEU A 207 -18.18 -8.39 -2.20
C LEU A 207 -17.30 -7.71 -3.25
N LEU A 208 -16.03 -7.50 -2.90
CA LEU A 208 -14.97 -7.07 -3.81
C LEU A 208 -13.98 -8.22 -3.97
N ALA A 209 -13.83 -8.74 -5.18
CA ALA A 209 -12.73 -9.64 -5.51
C ALA A 209 -11.65 -8.88 -6.26
N THR A 210 -10.43 -8.87 -5.74
CA THR A 210 -9.26 -8.23 -6.34
C THR A 210 -8.31 -9.32 -6.82
N LEU A 211 -8.09 -9.39 -8.13
CA LEU A 211 -7.11 -10.26 -8.76
C LEU A 211 -5.79 -9.49 -8.87
N GLU A 212 -4.76 -10.00 -8.21
CA GLU A 212 -3.39 -9.48 -8.25
C GLU A 212 -2.53 -10.44 -9.07
N LEU A 213 -2.27 -10.05 -10.32
CA LEU A 213 -1.49 -10.84 -11.27
C LEU A 213 -0.04 -10.38 -11.31
N LYS A 214 0.87 -11.27 -11.68
CA LYS A 214 2.28 -10.92 -11.91
C LYS A 214 2.41 -9.88 -13.02
N SER A 215 3.40 -9.00 -12.90
CA SER A 215 3.80 -8.01 -13.92
C SER A 215 4.44 -8.66 -15.15
N ARG A 216 3.74 -9.56 -15.85
CA ARG A 216 4.23 -10.26 -17.04
C ARG A 216 4.60 -9.34 -18.20
N HIS A 217 3.98 -8.16 -18.23
CA HIS A 217 4.20 -7.12 -19.25
C HIS A 217 5.53 -6.38 -19.05
N ASP A 218 6.12 -6.45 -17.85
CA ASP A 218 7.42 -5.85 -17.55
C ASP A 218 8.52 -6.91 -17.64
N LEU A 219 9.54 -6.64 -18.47
CA LEU A 219 10.68 -7.54 -18.65
C LEU A 219 11.53 -7.64 -17.38
N ILE A 220 11.73 -6.54 -16.66
CA ILE A 220 12.56 -6.52 -15.45
C ILE A 220 11.88 -7.35 -14.36
N ALA A 221 10.59 -7.10 -14.12
CA ALA A 221 9.81 -7.90 -13.20
C ALA A 221 9.75 -9.38 -13.62
N ARG A 222 9.71 -9.69 -14.92
CA ARG A 222 9.75 -11.08 -15.41
C ARG A 222 11.06 -11.77 -15.07
N ILE A 223 12.20 -11.09 -15.22
CA ILE A 223 13.53 -11.60 -14.83
C ILE A 223 13.61 -11.76 -13.31
N TYR A 224 13.17 -10.75 -12.54
CA TYR A 224 13.14 -10.81 -11.08
C TYR A 224 12.29 -11.98 -10.56
N ASN A 225 11.11 -12.20 -11.16
CA ASN A 225 10.20 -13.30 -10.81
C ASN A 225 10.77 -14.70 -11.12
N MET A 226 11.86 -14.81 -11.89
CA MET A 226 12.58 -16.07 -12.06
C MET A 226 13.45 -16.41 -10.83
N ILE A 227 13.92 -15.38 -10.13
CA ILE A 227 14.73 -15.51 -8.91
C ILE A 227 13.80 -15.63 -7.69
N VAL A 228 12.76 -14.80 -7.63
CA VAL A 228 11.79 -14.77 -6.54
C VAL A 228 10.44 -15.30 -7.04
N PRO A 229 10.00 -16.50 -6.62
CA PRO A 229 8.73 -17.07 -7.07
C PRO A 229 7.52 -16.26 -6.59
N CYS A 230 7.05 -15.32 -7.40
CA CYS A 230 5.75 -14.68 -7.21
C CYS A 230 4.64 -15.61 -7.72
N ARG A 231 3.45 -15.57 -7.13
CA ARG A 231 2.24 -16.29 -7.60
C ARG A 231 1.15 -15.26 -7.89
N ASP A 232 0.25 -15.60 -8.80
CA ASP A 232 -0.97 -14.81 -8.98
C ASP A 232 -1.90 -15.10 -7.80
N GLU A 233 -2.56 -14.08 -7.29
CA GLU A 233 -3.39 -14.16 -6.10
C GLU A 233 -4.75 -13.52 -6.35
N ILE A 234 -5.77 -13.99 -5.64
CA ILE A 234 -7.09 -13.38 -5.60
C ILE A 234 -7.51 -13.21 -4.15
N ALA A 235 -7.93 -11.99 -3.81
CA ALA A 235 -8.47 -11.63 -2.51
C ALA A 235 -9.96 -11.33 -2.65
N PHE A 236 -10.79 -11.96 -1.82
CA PHE A 236 -12.20 -11.63 -1.68
C PHE A 236 -12.41 -10.90 -0.37
N GLU A 237 -12.91 -9.67 -0.45
CA GLU A 237 -13.34 -8.86 0.67
C GLU A 237 -14.87 -8.82 0.68
N VAL A 238 -15.47 -9.43 1.71
CA VAL A 238 -16.91 -9.43 1.89
C VAL A 238 -17.27 -8.52 3.04
N TYR A 239 -18.03 -7.47 2.76
CA TYR A 239 -18.59 -6.57 3.76
C TYR A 239 -19.90 -7.16 4.29
N MET A 240 -19.89 -7.61 5.54
CA MET A 240 -21.07 -8.19 6.18
C MET A 240 -22.01 -7.09 6.67
N ASN A 241 -23.31 -7.38 6.69
CA ASN A 241 -24.29 -6.49 7.32
C ASN A 241 -23.99 -6.34 8.82
N ASP A 242 -24.13 -5.13 9.36
CA ASP A 242 -23.83 -4.86 10.77
C ASP A 242 -24.69 -5.69 11.73
N ASP A 243 -25.92 -6.06 11.36
CA ASP A 243 -26.80 -6.85 12.22
C ASP A 243 -26.61 -8.37 12.05
N ALA A 244 -25.93 -8.80 10.99
CA ALA A 244 -25.81 -10.22 10.65
C ALA A 244 -24.70 -10.91 11.46
N MET A 245 -23.54 -10.27 11.58
CA MET A 245 -22.34 -10.87 12.17
C MET A 245 -22.25 -10.58 13.68
N ASP A 246 -22.20 -11.64 14.49
CA ASP A 246 -21.92 -11.54 15.94
C ASP A 246 -20.44 -11.20 16.19
N HIS A 247 -20.08 -11.01 17.45
CA HIS A 247 -18.73 -10.69 17.89
C HIS A 247 -17.75 -11.85 17.72
N VAL A 248 -17.17 -12.00 16.53
CA VAL A 248 -16.25 -13.11 16.22
C VAL A 248 -14.98 -12.66 15.53
N VAL A 249 -13.85 -13.21 15.99
CA VAL A 249 -12.55 -13.11 15.34
C VAL A 249 -12.01 -14.53 15.11
N PHE A 250 -11.81 -14.87 13.84
CA PHE A 250 -11.34 -16.18 13.38
C PHE A 250 -10.42 -16.02 12.18
N ALA A 251 -9.30 -16.72 12.16
CA ALA A 251 -8.44 -16.81 10.99
C ALA A 251 -7.88 -18.21 10.82
N MET A 252 -7.56 -18.55 9.57
CA MET A 252 -6.91 -19.80 9.24
C MET A 252 -5.98 -19.62 8.06
N ALA A 253 -4.75 -20.10 8.19
CA ALA A 253 -3.75 -20.02 7.12
C ALA A 253 -2.75 -21.17 7.26
N LYS A 254 -1.83 -21.29 6.30
CA LYS A 254 -0.68 -22.21 6.45
C LYS A 254 0.12 -21.83 7.69
N LYS A 255 0.66 -22.82 8.42
CA LYS A 255 1.34 -22.64 9.71
C LYS A 255 2.27 -21.41 9.80
N LYS A 256 3.11 -21.16 8.79
CA LYS A 256 4.01 -20.00 8.75
C LYS A 256 3.24 -18.68 8.61
N ALA A 257 2.30 -18.61 7.67
CA ALA A 257 1.47 -17.44 7.43
C ALA A 257 0.54 -17.13 8.62
N ALA A 258 -0.04 -18.14 9.27
CA ALA A 258 -0.87 -17.96 10.46
C ALA A 258 -0.08 -17.30 11.61
N LYS A 259 1.17 -17.73 11.84
CA LYS A 259 2.04 -17.10 12.86
C LYS A 259 2.37 -15.65 12.53
N ALA A 260 2.58 -15.32 11.25
CA ALA A 260 2.78 -13.93 10.81
C ALA A 260 1.48 -13.12 11.03
N MET A 261 0.34 -13.63 10.56
CA MET A 261 -0.97 -12.99 10.73
C MET A 261 -1.32 -12.70 12.19
N HIS A 262 -1.02 -13.62 13.12
CA HIS A 262 -1.27 -13.41 14.56
C HIS A 262 -0.45 -12.24 15.15
N LYS A 263 0.72 -11.95 14.59
CA LYS A 263 1.61 -10.86 15.02
C LYS A 263 1.30 -9.55 14.31
N ASP A 264 1.05 -9.62 13.00
CA ASP A 264 0.97 -8.44 12.13
C ASP A 264 -0.45 -7.83 12.14
N VAL A 265 -1.48 -8.66 12.36
CA VAL A 265 -2.88 -8.19 12.35
C VAL A 265 -3.37 -7.93 13.77
N ARG A 266 -3.66 -6.66 14.06
CA ARG A 266 -3.95 -6.17 15.42
C ARG A 266 -5.16 -6.83 16.09
N ASP A 267 -6.21 -7.13 15.35
CA ASP A 267 -7.41 -7.79 15.88
C ASP A 267 -7.13 -9.25 16.27
N LEU A 268 -6.41 -10.01 15.45
CA LEU A 268 -5.97 -11.36 15.77
C LEU A 268 -5.07 -11.39 17.00
N GLN A 269 -4.13 -10.45 17.10
CA GLN A 269 -3.24 -10.33 18.26
C GLN A 269 -4.02 -10.03 19.56
N ARG A 270 -5.07 -9.20 19.46
CA ARG A 270 -5.81 -8.69 20.63
C ARG A 270 -6.91 -9.63 21.11
N PHE A 271 -7.64 -10.25 20.18
CA PHE A 271 -8.86 -11.01 20.50
C PHE A 271 -8.70 -12.51 20.32
N ALA A 272 -7.71 -12.97 19.55
CA ALA A 272 -7.61 -14.37 19.18
C ALA A 272 -6.27 -14.99 19.60
N THR A 273 -6.27 -16.32 19.68
CA THR A 273 -5.08 -17.10 20.02
C THR A 273 -4.89 -18.22 19.01
N LEU A 274 -3.63 -18.57 18.77
CA LEU A 274 -3.28 -19.72 17.95
C LEU A 274 -3.72 -20.99 18.69
N LEU A 275 -4.66 -21.74 18.11
CA LEU A 275 -5.16 -22.96 18.71
C LEU A 275 -4.21 -24.13 18.42
N SER A 276 -3.85 -24.87 19.46
CA SER A 276 -3.21 -26.17 19.29
C SER A 276 -4.22 -27.17 18.71
N PRO A 277 -3.82 -28.01 17.74
CA PRO A 277 -4.69 -29.05 17.21
C PRO A 277 -5.14 -29.96 18.36
N PRO A 278 -6.39 -30.45 18.34
CA PRO A 278 -6.87 -31.40 19.34
C PRO A 278 -5.98 -32.65 19.29
N THR A 279 -5.36 -33.00 20.42
CA THR A 279 -4.64 -34.27 20.56
C THR A 279 -5.64 -35.41 20.36
N ALA A 280 -5.25 -36.43 19.58
CA ALA A 280 -6.09 -37.56 19.16
C ALA A 280 -6.84 -38.27 20.32
N THR A 281 -6.39 -38.10 21.55
CA THR A 281 -6.99 -38.67 22.76
C THR A 281 -8.17 -37.88 23.34
N ALA A 282 -8.37 -36.62 22.96
CA ALA A 282 -9.36 -35.73 23.60
C ALA A 282 -10.56 -35.36 22.70
N SER A 283 -10.46 -35.58 21.39
CA SER A 283 -11.56 -35.28 20.47
C SER A 283 -11.44 -36.16 19.22
N ALA A 284 -12.35 -37.12 19.07
CA ALA A 284 -12.49 -37.93 17.84
C ALA A 284 -13.04 -37.11 16.64
N ARG A 285 -13.18 -35.79 16.81
CA ARG A 285 -13.71 -34.91 15.77
C ARG A 285 -12.62 -34.67 14.71
N LYS A 286 -13.04 -34.72 13.44
CA LYS A 286 -12.19 -34.36 12.32
C LYS A 286 -11.65 -32.93 12.53
N TRP A 287 -10.38 -32.73 12.18
CA TRP A 287 -9.74 -31.42 12.28
C TRP A 287 -9.18 -31.00 10.92
N VAL A 288 -8.72 -29.76 10.83
CA VAL A 288 -8.05 -29.26 9.62
C VAL A 288 -6.70 -29.98 9.43
N ALA A 289 -6.26 -30.06 8.17
CA ALA A 289 -5.00 -30.65 7.77
C ALA A 289 -3.83 -30.04 8.56
N ASP A 290 -2.81 -30.85 8.83
CA ASP A 290 -1.64 -30.44 9.61
C ASP A 290 -0.87 -29.27 9.01
N ASP A 291 -1.01 -28.97 7.72
CA ASP A 291 -0.38 -27.81 7.11
C ASP A 291 -1.01 -26.48 7.54
N LEU A 292 -2.24 -26.53 8.05
CA LEU A 292 -3.04 -25.38 8.46
C LEU A 292 -2.93 -25.12 9.96
N ALA A 293 -3.09 -23.85 10.30
CA ALA A 293 -3.12 -23.36 11.66
C ALA A 293 -4.34 -22.46 11.82
N VAL A 294 -5.04 -22.64 12.93
CA VAL A 294 -6.30 -21.96 13.25
C VAL A 294 -6.05 -20.96 14.37
N ILE A 295 -6.52 -19.74 14.18
CA ILE A 295 -6.48 -18.65 15.15
C ILE A 295 -7.93 -18.30 15.46
N SER A 296 -8.31 -18.32 16.73
CA SER A 296 -9.70 -18.05 17.12
C SER A 296 -9.77 -17.42 18.50
N GLU A 297 -10.81 -16.63 18.74
CA GLU A 297 -11.17 -16.09 20.05
C GLU A 297 -11.55 -17.21 21.04
N SER A 298 -12.15 -18.29 20.55
CA SER A 298 -12.49 -19.46 21.38
C SER A 298 -12.43 -20.78 20.60
N LYS A 299 -12.30 -21.89 21.34
CA LYS A 299 -12.43 -23.24 20.77
C LYS A 299 -13.85 -23.53 20.26
N GLU A 300 -14.87 -22.92 20.86
CA GLU A 300 -16.28 -22.99 20.42
C GLU A 300 -16.41 -22.41 19.01
N VAL A 301 -15.98 -21.16 18.80
CA VAL A 301 -16.03 -20.49 17.49
C VAL A 301 -15.27 -21.29 16.42
N ALA A 302 -14.09 -21.82 16.77
CA ALA A 302 -13.32 -22.62 15.84
C ALA A 302 -14.06 -23.91 15.44
N ASN A 303 -14.68 -24.60 16.40
CA ASN A 303 -15.45 -25.82 16.13
C ASN A 303 -16.70 -25.54 15.29
N ASP A 304 -17.35 -24.39 15.48
CA ASP A 304 -18.56 -24.04 14.75
C ASP A 304 -18.27 -23.61 13.31
N PHE A 305 -17.13 -22.96 13.06
CA PHE A 305 -16.72 -22.52 11.72
C PHE A 305 -16.00 -23.60 10.92
N ILE A 306 -15.37 -24.56 11.59
CA ILE A 306 -14.72 -25.71 10.98
C ILE A 306 -15.69 -26.90 11.01
N THR A 307 -16.73 -26.79 10.20
CA THR A 307 -17.74 -27.85 10.04
C THR A 307 -17.16 -29.08 9.33
N ASP A 308 -17.74 -30.26 9.58
CA ASP A 308 -17.36 -31.51 8.90
C ASP A 308 -17.44 -31.39 7.36
N ALA A 309 -18.42 -30.64 6.84
CA ALA A 309 -18.57 -30.40 5.40
C ALA A 309 -17.36 -29.70 4.79
N VAL A 310 -16.85 -28.65 5.45
CA VAL A 310 -15.67 -27.90 4.98
C VAL A 310 -14.40 -28.74 5.10
N ILE A 311 -14.28 -29.54 6.16
CA ILE A 311 -13.16 -30.47 6.32
C ILE A 311 -13.17 -31.48 5.16
N ASP A 312 -14.30 -32.13 4.91
CA ASP A 312 -14.38 -33.16 3.86
C ASP A 312 -14.21 -32.58 2.44
N GLN A 313 -14.60 -31.32 2.22
CA GLN A 313 -14.52 -30.68 0.90
C GLN A 313 -13.17 -30.02 0.61
N VAL A 314 -12.53 -29.39 1.60
CA VAL A 314 -11.37 -28.51 1.37
C VAL A 314 -10.26 -28.67 2.41
N PHE A 315 -10.58 -28.67 3.72
CA PHE A 315 -9.55 -28.51 4.76
C PHE A 315 -9.10 -29.78 5.46
N GLY A 316 -9.70 -30.93 5.21
CA GLY A 316 -9.23 -32.22 5.71
C GLY A 316 -8.02 -32.72 4.93
N GLU A 317 -7.19 -33.56 5.54
CA GLU A 317 -5.90 -34.02 4.97
C GLU A 317 -5.99 -34.42 3.48
N LYS A 318 -6.92 -35.31 3.13
CA LYS A 318 -7.10 -35.80 1.75
C LYS A 318 -7.62 -34.74 0.78
N ALA A 319 -8.48 -33.85 1.26
CA ALA A 319 -9.10 -32.81 0.44
C ALA A 319 -8.13 -31.64 0.23
N PHE A 320 -7.33 -31.32 1.24
CA PHE A 320 -6.38 -30.22 1.23
C PHE A 320 -5.30 -30.42 0.17
N GLU A 321 -4.80 -31.64 0.02
CA GLU A 321 -3.81 -31.97 -1.01
C GLU A 321 -4.32 -31.78 -2.45
N LYS A 322 -5.63 -31.92 -2.69
CA LYS A 322 -6.23 -31.83 -4.03
C LYS A 322 -6.81 -30.46 -4.33
N PHE A 323 -7.54 -29.89 -3.38
CA PHE A 323 -8.36 -28.69 -3.59
C PHE A 323 -7.95 -27.52 -2.68
N GLY A 324 -7.29 -27.80 -1.55
CA GLY A 324 -6.93 -26.79 -0.54
C GLY A 324 -5.56 -26.13 -0.74
N LYS A 325 -4.68 -26.67 -1.61
CA LYS A 325 -3.31 -26.14 -1.83
C LYS A 325 -3.25 -24.66 -2.20
N GLY A 326 -4.31 -24.17 -2.86
CA GLY A 326 -4.47 -22.77 -3.24
C GLY A 326 -4.82 -21.82 -2.08
N LEU A 327 -5.13 -22.32 -0.88
CA LEU A 327 -5.39 -21.45 0.27
C LEU A 327 -4.12 -20.69 0.69
N ILE A 328 -4.23 -19.36 0.78
CA ILE A 328 -3.22 -18.49 1.41
C ILE A 328 -3.65 -18.18 2.83
N SER A 329 -4.83 -17.56 2.99
CA SER A 329 -5.40 -17.22 4.30
C SER A 329 -6.91 -17.00 4.24
N LEU A 330 -7.56 -17.24 5.38
CA LEU A 330 -8.91 -16.80 5.73
C LEU A 330 -8.80 -15.89 6.95
N HIS A 331 -9.54 -14.79 6.95
CA HIS A 331 -9.63 -13.91 8.11
C HIS A 331 -11.03 -13.31 8.21
N PHE A 332 -11.75 -13.68 9.27
CA PHE A 332 -13.08 -13.21 9.60
C PHE A 332 -12.98 -12.39 10.87
N SER A 333 -13.42 -11.13 10.80
CA SER A 333 -13.29 -10.23 11.93
C SER A 333 -14.46 -9.27 11.98
N ASP A 334 -14.94 -9.01 13.20
CA ASP A 334 -15.86 -7.92 13.51
C ASP A 334 -15.12 -6.65 14.00
N GLN A 335 -13.79 -6.70 14.05
CA GLN A 335 -12.90 -5.62 14.52
C GLN A 335 -11.83 -5.28 13.47
N HIS A 336 -12.09 -5.57 12.19
CA HIS A 336 -11.15 -5.32 11.12
C HIS A 336 -10.79 -3.83 11.05
N PRO A 337 -9.50 -3.46 10.90
CA PRO A 337 -9.11 -2.07 10.71
C PRO A 337 -9.62 -1.56 9.35
N GLY A 338 -10.55 -0.61 9.36
CA GLY A 338 -11.06 -0.01 8.13
C GLY A 338 -12.39 0.70 8.34
N ILE A 339 -13.03 1.09 7.22
CA ILE A 339 -14.38 1.68 7.22
C ILE A 339 -15.39 0.63 7.68
N HIS A 340 -15.28 -0.59 7.17
CA HIS A 340 -16.09 -1.73 7.57
C HIS A 340 -15.33 -2.58 8.58
N LYS A 341 -15.91 -2.75 9.78
CA LYS A 341 -15.30 -3.59 10.83
C LYS A 341 -15.63 -5.06 10.66
N LYS A 342 -16.81 -5.37 10.12
CA LYS A 342 -17.36 -6.72 9.93
C LYS A 342 -17.05 -7.20 8.51
N VAL A 343 -15.93 -7.90 8.37
CA VAL A 343 -15.38 -8.29 7.07
C VAL A 343 -14.97 -9.75 7.07
N LEU A 344 -15.26 -10.43 5.97
CA LEU A 344 -14.71 -11.76 5.67
C LEU A 344 -13.69 -11.62 4.53
N LEU A 345 -12.44 -11.92 4.85
CA LEU A 345 -11.32 -11.88 3.92
C LEU A 345 -10.92 -13.30 3.54
N PHE A 346 -10.87 -13.57 2.24
CA PHE A 346 -10.38 -14.82 1.68
C PHE A 346 -9.24 -14.51 0.73
N LYS A 347 -8.10 -15.16 0.89
CA LYS A 347 -6.96 -15.01 -0.02
C LYS A 347 -6.55 -16.36 -0.58
N PHE A 348 -6.57 -16.47 -1.91
CA PHE A 348 -6.25 -17.71 -2.63
C PHE A 348 -5.18 -17.46 -3.70
N VAL A 349 -4.40 -18.50 -3.99
CA VAL A 349 -3.56 -18.57 -5.17
C VAL A 349 -4.45 -18.76 -6.38
N LEU A 350 -4.28 -17.91 -7.39
CA LEU A 350 -4.98 -17.99 -8.66
C LEU A 350 -4.27 -19.02 -9.59
N PRO A 351 -4.97 -20.08 -10.03
CA PRO A 351 -4.42 -21.03 -11.00
C PRO A 351 -4.17 -20.39 -12.37
N ALA A 352 -3.46 -21.10 -13.24
CA ALA A 352 -3.35 -20.72 -14.64
C ALA A 352 -4.73 -20.76 -15.33
N ALA A 353 -4.92 -19.94 -16.37
CA ALA A 353 -6.19 -19.81 -17.12
C ALA A 353 -6.85 -21.16 -17.50
N LYS A 354 -6.04 -22.17 -17.86
CA LYS A 354 -6.52 -23.51 -18.26
C LYS A 354 -7.06 -24.36 -17.10
N ASN A 355 -6.63 -24.06 -15.88
CA ASN A 355 -6.90 -24.86 -14.68
C ASN A 355 -7.77 -24.09 -13.68
N MET A 356 -8.54 -23.09 -14.13
CA MET A 356 -9.42 -22.30 -13.26
C MET A 356 -10.42 -23.16 -12.49
N ALA A 357 -10.85 -24.29 -13.05
CA ALA A 357 -11.73 -25.24 -12.37
C ALA A 357 -11.15 -25.80 -11.06
N ASP A 358 -9.82 -25.85 -10.90
CA ASP A 358 -9.17 -26.42 -9.71
C ASP A 358 -9.48 -25.61 -8.44
N MET A 359 -9.71 -24.30 -8.55
CA MET A 359 -10.05 -23.45 -7.41
C MET A 359 -11.55 -23.38 -7.10
N THR A 360 -12.40 -24.12 -7.81
CA THR A 360 -13.87 -24.05 -7.67
C THR A 360 -14.33 -24.27 -6.23
N ARG A 361 -13.71 -25.22 -5.52
CA ARG A 361 -14.07 -25.50 -4.12
C ARG A 361 -13.66 -24.36 -3.18
N LEU A 362 -12.54 -23.69 -3.44
CA LEU A 362 -12.10 -22.53 -2.67
C LEU A 362 -13.06 -21.35 -2.88
N VAL A 363 -13.45 -21.08 -4.13
CA VAL A 363 -14.42 -20.01 -4.44
C VAL A 363 -15.79 -20.31 -3.85
N ALA A 364 -16.22 -21.58 -3.83
CA ALA A 364 -17.48 -22.00 -3.20
C ALA A 364 -17.51 -21.77 -1.67
N LEU A 365 -16.35 -21.67 -1.02
CA LEU A 365 -16.29 -21.32 0.41
C LEU A 365 -16.79 -19.90 0.69
N VAL A 366 -16.66 -18.98 -0.27
CA VAL A 366 -17.06 -17.58 -0.07
C VAL A 366 -18.56 -17.47 0.24
N PRO A 367 -19.50 -17.90 -0.65
CA PRO A 367 -20.93 -17.86 -0.33
C PRO A 367 -21.30 -18.76 0.87
N TYR A 368 -20.60 -19.89 1.05
CA TYR A 368 -20.82 -20.78 2.18
C TYR A 368 -20.58 -20.08 3.53
N TYR A 369 -19.42 -19.42 3.69
CA TYR A 369 -19.07 -18.73 4.93
C TYR A 369 -19.91 -17.47 5.16
N ILE A 370 -20.35 -16.78 4.12
CA ILE A 370 -21.30 -15.66 4.26
C ILE A 370 -22.58 -16.15 4.96
N ASP A 371 -23.12 -17.29 4.52
CA ASP A 371 -24.35 -17.82 5.10
C ASP A 371 -24.14 -18.43 6.48
N LEU A 372 -23.03 -19.14 6.69
CA LEU A 372 -22.69 -19.75 7.97
C LEU A 372 -22.54 -18.67 9.05
N ILE A 373 -21.74 -17.63 8.77
CA ILE A 373 -21.47 -16.55 9.72
C ILE A 373 -22.69 -15.65 9.92
N GLY A 374 -23.46 -15.37 8.85
CA GLY A 374 -24.68 -14.58 8.96
C GLY A 374 -25.78 -15.24 9.80
N ARG A 375 -25.79 -16.58 9.91
CA ARG A 375 -26.71 -17.34 10.78
C ARG A 375 -26.12 -17.64 12.15
N TYR A 376 -24.81 -17.51 12.30
CA TYR A 376 -24.12 -17.86 13.53
C TYR A 376 -24.48 -16.89 14.66
N LYS A 377 -24.77 -17.45 15.83
CA LYS A 377 -25.01 -16.70 17.06
C LYS A 377 -24.21 -17.36 18.17
N LEU A 378 -23.39 -16.57 18.84
CA LEU A 378 -22.64 -17.05 20.00
C LEU A 378 -23.59 -17.48 21.11
N SER A 379 -23.14 -18.46 21.90
CA SER A 379 -23.78 -18.77 23.17
C SER A 379 -23.80 -17.53 24.08
N SER A 380 -24.79 -17.44 24.97
CA SER A 380 -24.93 -16.26 25.85
C SER A 380 -23.66 -15.99 26.68
N GLN A 381 -22.98 -17.05 27.10
CA GLN A 381 -21.74 -16.96 27.87
C GLN A 381 -20.59 -16.44 27.00
N ALA A 382 -20.42 -16.99 25.79
CA ALA A 382 -19.39 -16.53 24.86
C ALA A 382 -19.64 -15.07 24.47
N ARG A 383 -20.89 -14.71 24.13
CA ARG A 383 -21.27 -13.34 23.78
C ARG A 383 -20.87 -12.33 24.87
N SER A 384 -21.22 -12.60 26.13
CA SER A 384 -20.85 -11.69 27.24
C SER A 384 -19.33 -11.50 27.37
N LYS A 385 -18.55 -12.57 27.21
CA LYS A 385 -17.08 -12.49 27.24
C LYS A 385 -16.52 -11.68 26.07
N THR A 386 -17.02 -11.97 24.87
CA THR A 386 -16.62 -11.29 23.62
C THR A 386 -16.95 -9.80 23.66
N GLU A 387 -18.12 -9.43 24.19
CA GLU A 387 -18.55 -8.04 24.36
C GLU A 387 -17.68 -7.32 25.40
N ALA A 388 -17.41 -7.93 26.55
CA ALA A 388 -16.53 -7.34 27.57
C ALA A 388 -15.12 -7.07 27.03
N ALA A 389 -14.57 -8.00 26.22
CA ALA A 389 -13.27 -7.81 25.57
C ALA A 389 -13.29 -6.61 24.60
N ARG A 390 -14.37 -6.45 23.83
CA ARG A 390 -14.56 -5.33 22.88
C ARG A 390 -14.77 -3.99 23.59
N GLN A 391 -15.55 -3.96 24.67
CA GLN A 391 -15.73 -2.77 25.49
C GLN A 391 -14.40 -2.32 26.11
N LYS A 392 -13.62 -3.25 26.70
CA LYS A 392 -12.28 -2.96 27.20
C LYS A 392 -11.39 -2.40 26.08
N ALA A 393 -11.45 -3.02 24.90
CA ALA A 393 -10.67 -2.58 23.76
C ALA A 393 -11.01 -1.16 23.28
N ALA A 394 -12.31 -0.82 23.28
CA ALA A 394 -12.81 0.51 22.93
C ALA A 394 -12.38 1.57 23.96
N VAL A 395 -12.41 1.24 25.25
CA VAL A 395 -11.96 2.15 26.33
C VAL A 395 -10.46 2.43 26.19
N GLU A 396 -9.65 1.40 25.95
CA GLU A 396 -8.20 1.55 25.72
C GLU A 396 -7.91 2.42 24.49
N ALA A 397 -8.61 2.19 23.37
CA ALA A 397 -8.46 3.00 22.16
C ALA A 397 -8.85 4.47 22.38
N GLN A 398 -9.91 4.73 23.15
CA GLN A 398 -10.29 6.11 23.51
C GLN A 398 -9.25 6.76 24.42
N LYS A 399 -8.67 6.02 25.36
CA LYS A 399 -7.61 6.51 26.24
C LYS A 399 -6.34 6.85 25.45
N GLU A 400 -5.92 5.98 24.54
CA GLU A 400 -4.80 6.22 23.63
C GLU A 400 -5.02 7.46 22.76
N LEU A 401 -6.22 7.62 22.18
CA LEU A 401 -6.57 8.80 21.39
C LEU A 401 -6.49 10.09 22.23
N ARG A 402 -7.00 10.08 23.46
CA ARG A 402 -6.91 11.24 24.37
C ARG A 402 -5.46 11.57 24.72
N ASN A 403 -4.65 10.55 25.01
CA ASN A 403 -3.23 10.72 25.31
C ASN A 403 -2.48 11.32 24.11
N ALA A 404 -2.69 10.77 22.91
CA ALA A 404 -2.07 11.27 21.68
C ALA A 404 -2.48 12.72 21.38
N GLN A 405 -3.74 13.10 21.62
CA GLN A 405 -4.20 14.48 21.48
C GLN A 405 -3.52 15.43 22.48
N GLN A 406 -3.36 15.01 23.74
CA GLN A 406 -2.68 15.79 24.77
C GLN A 406 -1.19 15.96 24.46
N GLU A 407 -0.53 14.89 24.04
CA GLU A 407 0.88 14.90 23.63
C GLU A 407 1.10 15.80 22.39
N ALA A 408 0.26 15.67 21.36
CA ALA A 408 0.32 16.54 20.18
C ALA A 408 0.09 18.02 20.53
N MET A 409 -0.82 18.31 21.47
CA MET A 409 -1.05 19.68 21.96
C MET A 409 0.17 20.21 22.74
N GLN A 410 0.81 19.38 23.57
CA GLN A 410 2.01 19.77 24.31
C GLN A 410 3.21 19.96 23.39
N ARG A 411 3.43 19.06 22.43
CA ARG A 411 4.45 19.17 21.39
C ARG A 411 4.29 20.46 20.59
N ARG A 412 3.07 20.77 20.14
CA ARG A 412 2.77 22.03 19.44
C ARG A 412 3.01 23.28 20.30
N LYS A 413 2.77 23.21 21.61
CA LYS A 413 3.08 24.31 22.55
C LYS A 413 4.59 24.46 22.76
N ALA A 414 5.34 23.35 22.86
CA ALA A 414 6.78 23.35 23.01
C ALA A 414 7.48 23.87 21.75
N GLU A 415 7.09 23.41 20.56
CA GLU A 415 7.60 23.90 19.27
C GLU A 415 7.32 25.39 19.10
N ARG A 416 6.11 25.86 19.46
CA ARG A 416 5.79 27.31 19.47
C ARG A 416 6.66 28.09 20.46
N LYS A 417 6.88 27.57 21.67
CA LYS A 417 7.74 28.24 22.66
C LYS A 417 9.17 28.33 22.16
N LYS A 418 9.71 27.25 21.59
CA LYS A 418 11.07 27.20 21.01
C LYS A 418 11.22 28.19 19.85
N MET A 419 10.27 28.24 18.91
CA MET A 419 10.28 29.22 17.81
C MET A 419 10.20 30.67 18.32
N VAL A 420 9.41 30.94 19.36
CA VAL A 420 9.34 32.28 19.98
C VAL A 420 10.65 32.63 20.69
N GLU A 421 11.26 31.69 21.42
CA GLU A 421 12.54 31.88 22.11
C GLU A 421 13.70 32.10 21.14
N GLU A 422 13.76 31.34 20.04
CA GLU A 422 14.73 31.54 18.96
C GLU A 422 14.51 32.89 18.24
N ALA A 423 13.26 33.30 18.03
CA ALA A 423 12.95 34.62 17.49
C ALA A 423 13.34 35.75 18.45
N GLU A 424 13.16 35.55 19.76
CA GLU A 424 13.54 36.53 20.79
C GLU A 424 15.05 36.62 21.00
N ALA A 425 15.79 35.52 20.89
CA ALA A 425 17.25 35.50 20.93
C ALA A 425 17.87 36.24 19.74
N LYS A 426 17.17 36.27 18.59
CA LYS A 426 17.57 37.05 17.40
C LYS A 426 17.20 38.54 17.49
N LEU A 427 16.39 38.95 18.46
CA LEU A 427 16.04 40.36 18.66
C LEU A 427 17.13 41.08 19.47
N SER A 428 17.50 42.28 19.03
CA SER A 428 18.54 43.11 19.64
C SER A 428 18.27 43.42 21.12
N ALA A 429 19.32 43.71 21.90
CA ALA A 429 19.23 44.02 23.34
C ALA A 429 18.20 45.12 23.69
N GLU A 430 17.91 46.03 22.74
CA GLU A 430 16.89 47.06 22.91
C GLU A 430 15.46 46.49 22.89
N ALA A 431 15.19 45.49 22.04
CA ALA A 431 13.92 44.80 21.98
C ALA A 431 13.64 43.99 23.27
N ILE A 432 14.69 43.40 23.85
CA ILE A 432 14.62 42.70 25.15
C ILE A 432 14.18 43.68 26.26
N ARG A 433 14.83 44.86 26.36
CA ARG A 433 14.45 45.89 27.34
C ARG A 433 13.01 46.37 27.16
N LYS A 434 12.56 46.55 25.92
CA LYS A 434 11.18 46.96 25.61
C LYS A 434 10.17 45.87 26.01
N LYS A 435 10.51 44.59 25.79
CA LYS A 435 9.68 43.45 26.18
C LYS A 435 9.58 43.32 27.69
N GLU A 436 10.69 43.39 28.42
CA GLU A 436 10.72 43.33 29.89
C GLU A 436 9.96 44.50 30.53
N ALA A 437 10.12 45.72 30.02
CA ALA A 437 9.37 46.88 30.51
C ALA A 437 7.84 46.71 30.31
N LYS A 438 7.43 46.17 29.16
CA LYS A 438 6.03 45.87 28.85
C LYS A 438 5.48 44.74 29.72
N GLU A 439 6.29 43.73 30.01
CA GLU A 439 5.91 42.61 30.87
C GLU A 439 5.80 43.04 32.34
N ARG A 440 6.75 43.82 32.85
CA ARG A 440 6.71 44.39 34.20
C ARG A 440 5.49 45.30 34.39
N ALA A 441 5.16 46.12 33.38
CA ALA A 441 3.93 46.93 33.40
C ALA A 441 2.66 46.07 33.40
N ARG A 442 2.63 44.93 32.68
CA ARG A 442 1.51 43.98 32.69
C ARG A 442 1.38 43.25 34.03
N GLN A 443 2.49 42.85 34.65
CA GLN A 443 2.49 42.22 35.97
C GLN A 443 2.03 43.19 37.06
N MET A 444 2.50 44.45 37.04
CA MET A 444 2.01 45.49 37.96
C MET A 444 0.51 45.76 37.77
N LYS A 445 0.00 45.78 36.53
CA LYS A 445 -1.43 45.93 36.25
C LYS A 445 -2.27 44.72 36.70
N LYS A 446 -1.72 43.50 36.66
CA LYS A 446 -2.40 42.28 37.12
C LYS A 446 -2.35 42.12 38.65
N ALA A 447 -1.28 42.58 39.29
CA ALA A 447 -1.08 42.51 40.73
C ALA A 447 -1.84 43.61 41.49
N MET A 448 -2.32 44.65 40.82
CA MET A 448 -3.14 45.68 41.46
C MET A 448 -4.52 45.09 41.81
N PRO A 449 -4.89 45.01 43.11
CA PRO A 449 -6.20 44.53 43.49
C PRO A 449 -7.26 45.49 42.93
N ARG A 450 -8.30 44.93 42.29
CA ARG A 450 -9.47 45.70 41.84
C ARG A 450 -10.19 46.24 43.08
N MET A 451 -9.85 47.45 43.55
CA MET A 451 -10.60 48.13 44.60
C MET A 451 -12.02 48.39 44.10
N LYS A 452 -12.98 47.60 44.61
CA LYS A 452 -14.39 47.94 44.56
C LYS A 452 -14.59 49.16 45.47
N MET A 453 -14.86 50.32 44.88
CA MET A 453 -15.37 51.49 45.59
C MET A 453 -16.79 51.15 46.10
N ALA A 454 -16.93 50.89 47.40
CA ALA A 454 -18.21 51.03 48.10
C ALA A 454 -18.21 52.40 48.79
N ARG A 455 -19.00 53.31 48.23
CA ARG A 455 -19.20 54.68 48.72
C ARG A 455 -20.03 54.60 50.00
N GLY A 456 -19.50 55.14 51.09
CA GLY A 456 -20.21 55.28 52.37
C GLY A 456 -21.27 56.38 52.33
N ALA A 457 -22.47 56.04 52.78
CA ALA A 457 -23.41 56.81 53.59
C ALA A 457 -24.66 55.94 53.78
#